data_AF-M4DTS4-F1
#
_entry.id   AF-M4DTS4-F1
#
_cell.length_a   1.000
_cell.length_b   1.000
_cell.length_c   1.000
_cell.angle_alpha   90.00
_cell.angle_beta   90.00
_cell.angle_gamma   90.00
#
_symmetry.space_group_name_H-M   'P 1'
#
loop_
_entity.id
_entity.type
_entity.pdbx_description
1 polymer ?
#
loop_
_entity_poly.entity_id
_entity_poly.type
_entity_poly.pdbx_seq_one_letter_code
_entity_poly.pdbx_strand_id
1 'polypeptide(L)' 'MHEFAACGGKCNVRCSKASQHDLCIKDCNICCQKCNGCVPSGTFGHRDECPCYRDMKNSKGGPKCP' A
#
# COMPACT_ATOMS: atom_id res chain seq x y z
N MET A 1 7.62 6.12 19.68
CA MET A 1 7.90 4.82 19.02
C MET A 1 7.69 5.04 17.54
N HIS A 2 8.75 5.16 16.73
CA HIS A 2 8.58 5.56 15.32
C HIS A 2 8.13 4.38 14.45
N GLU A 3 7.06 4.63 13.70
CA GLU A 3 6.12 3.77 12.98
C GLU A 3 6.70 3.03 11.75
N PHE A 4 7.97 2.62 11.74
CA PHE A 4 8.59 2.01 10.56
C PHE A 4 8.30 0.51 10.38
N ALA A 5 7.99 -0.20 11.46
CA ALA A 5 7.68 -1.63 11.44
C ALA A 5 6.28 -1.97 10.89
N ALA A 6 5.40 -0.96 10.74
CA ALA A 6 4.00 -1.17 10.37
C ALA A 6 3.81 -1.59 8.90
N CYS A 7 4.70 -1.17 7.99
CA CYS A 7 4.49 -1.39 6.56
C CYS A 7 4.59 -2.87 6.15
N GLY A 8 5.59 -3.60 6.67
CA GLY A 8 5.80 -5.00 6.29
C GLY A 8 4.59 -5.88 6.60
N GLY A 9 4.07 -5.79 7.84
CA GLY A 9 2.88 -6.55 8.25
C GLY A 9 1.62 -6.16 7.48
N LYS A 10 1.35 -4.85 7.36
CA LYS A 10 0.16 -4.37 6.64
C LYS A 10 0.21 -4.71 5.15
N CYS A 11 1.37 -4.58 4.51
CA CYS A 11 1.53 -4.93 3.10
C CYS A 11 1.41 -6.42 2.84
N ASN A 12 1.89 -7.29 3.75
CA ASN A 12 1.65 -8.73 3.66
C ASN A 12 0.16 -9.06 3.67
N VAL A 13 -0.62 -8.44 4.55
CA VAL A 13 -2.09 -8.62 4.57
C VAL A 13 -2.69 -8.11 3.26
N ARG A 14 -2.35 -6.88 2.86
CA ARG A 14 -2.89 -6.23 1.66
C ARG A 14 -2.65 -7.04 0.39
N CYS A 15 -1.47 -7.65 0.27
CA CYS A 15 -1.05 -8.40 -0.90
C CYS A 15 -1.32 -9.90 -0.83
N SER A 16 -1.88 -10.43 0.26
CA SER A 16 -2.05 -11.87 0.48
C SER A 16 -2.89 -12.61 -0.59
N LYS A 17 -3.72 -11.89 -1.35
CA LYS A 17 -4.49 -12.43 -2.49
C LYS A 17 -4.06 -11.90 -3.85
N ALA A 18 -2.96 -11.16 -3.92
CA ALA A 18 -2.47 -10.61 -5.18
C ALA A 18 -1.79 -11.69 -6.01
N SER A 19 -2.17 -11.82 -7.29
CA SER A 19 -1.53 -12.77 -8.22
C SER A 19 -0.06 -12.45 -8.47
N GLN A 20 0.32 -11.17 -8.41
CA GLN A 20 1.70 -10.70 -8.51
C GLN A 20 2.20 -10.26 -7.12
N HIS A 21 2.38 -11.23 -6.22
CA HIS A 21 2.67 -10.98 -4.81
C HIS A 21 3.86 -10.05 -4.58
N ASP A 22 5.03 -10.34 -5.18
CA ASP A 22 6.25 -9.57 -4.96
C ASP A 22 6.15 -8.13 -5.48
N LEU A 23 5.48 -7.93 -6.63
CA LEU A 23 5.22 -6.60 -7.18
C LEU A 23 4.28 -5.81 -6.27
N CYS A 24 3.21 -6.45 -5.78
CA CYS A 24 2.28 -5.85 -4.85
C CYS A 24 2.98 -5.40 -3.57
N ILE A 25 3.81 -6.27 -2.97
CA ILE A 25 4.57 -5.95 -1.75
C ILE A 25 5.51 -4.77 -1.98
N LYS A 26 6.20 -4.75 -3.13
CA LYS A 26 7.11 -3.66 -3.49
C LYS A 26 6.37 -2.32 -3.60
N ASP A 27 5.28 -2.27 -4.37
CA ASP A 27 4.52 -1.04 -4.54
C ASP A 27 3.80 -0.61 -3.26
N CYS A 28 3.25 -1.56 -2.49
CA CYS A 28 2.64 -1.28 -1.20
C CYS A 28 3.64 -0.66 -0.23
N ASN A 29 4.86 -1.19 -0.12
CA ASN A 29 5.87 -0.63 0.77
C ASN A 29 6.28 0.79 0.35
N ILE A 30 6.45 1.06 -0.95
CA ILE A 30 6.74 2.42 -1.44
C ILE A 30 5.62 3.37 -1.03
N CYS A 31 4.36 2.97 -1.22
CA CYS A 31 3.22 3.80 -0.86
C CYS A 31 3.07 3.98 0.65
N CYS A 32 3.26 2.92 1.42
CA CYS A 32 3.21 2.94 2.87
C CYS A 32 4.24 3.92 3.45
N GLN A 33 5.49 3.86 2.95
CA GLN A 33 6.56 4.76 3.38
C GLN A 33 6.29 6.22 3.02
N LYS A 34 5.74 6.47 1.81
CA LYS A 34 5.35 7.82 1.41
C LYS A 34 4.13 8.37 2.17
N CYS A 35 3.28 7.49 2.66
CA CYS A 35 2.04 7.84 3.36
C CYS A 35 2.12 7.61 4.87
N ASN A 36 3.30 7.82 5.46
CA ASN A 36 3.53 7.78 6.91
C ASN A 36 3.03 6.47 7.59
N GLY A 37 3.20 5.32 6.93
CA GLY A 37 2.78 4.03 7.50
C GLY A 37 1.31 3.65 7.26
N CYS A 38 0.56 4.44 6.49
CA CYS A 38 -0.84 4.15 6.15
C CYS A 38 -0.93 3.11 5.03
N VAL A 39 -1.67 2.03 5.28
CA VAL A 39 -2.07 1.00 4.30
C VAL A 39 -3.54 0.67 4.58
N PRO A 40 -4.41 0.69 3.56
CA PRO A 40 -5.81 0.30 3.70
C PRO A 40 -5.99 -1.11 4.26
N SER A 41 -7.08 -1.31 5.00
CA SER A 41 -7.49 -2.62 5.48
C SER A 41 -7.89 -3.57 4.34
N GLY A 42 -7.86 -4.87 4.63
CA GLY A 42 -8.24 -5.92 3.69
C GLY A 42 -7.28 -6.08 2.50
N THR A 43 -7.67 -6.94 1.56
CA THR A 43 -6.86 -7.29 0.37
C THR A 43 -7.26 -6.52 -0.89
N PHE A 44 -8.39 -5.80 -0.84
CA PHE A 44 -8.95 -5.05 -1.97
C PHE A 44 -9.81 -3.91 -1.42
N GLY A 45 -9.97 -2.81 -2.17
CA GLY A 45 -10.83 -1.69 -1.75
C GLY A 45 -10.28 -0.88 -0.56
N HIS A 46 -11.18 -0.24 0.21
CA HIS A 46 -10.91 0.53 1.44
C HIS A 46 -9.90 1.68 1.29
N ARG A 47 -9.68 2.14 0.06
CA ARG A 47 -8.64 3.12 -0.23
C ARG A 47 -8.93 4.48 0.42
N ASP A 48 -10.18 4.77 0.73
CA ASP A 48 -10.64 5.95 1.46
C ASP A 48 -10.10 6.04 2.91
N GLU A 49 -9.73 4.90 3.54
CA GLU A 49 -9.08 4.88 4.85
C GLU A 49 -7.70 5.56 4.82
N CYS A 50 -7.02 5.53 3.67
CA CYS A 50 -5.71 6.14 3.45
C CYS A 50 -5.71 7.01 2.19
N PRO A 51 -6.17 8.28 2.26
CA PRO A 51 -6.25 9.17 1.09
C PRO A 51 -4.92 9.34 0.34
N CYS A 52 -3.80 9.49 1.06
CA CYS A 52 -2.46 9.55 0.44
C CYS A 52 -2.16 8.30 -0.40
N TYR A 53 -2.50 7.12 0.12
CA TYR A 53 -2.25 5.84 -0.55
C TYR A 53 -3.14 5.68 -1.79
N ARG A 54 -4.41 6.11 -1.69
CA ARG A 54 -5.37 6.14 -2.79
C ARG A 54 -4.93 7.04 -3.94
N ASP A 55 -4.46 8.24 -3.60
CA ASP A 55 -4.23 9.32 -4.55
C ASP A 55 -2.86 9.23 -5.24
N MET A 56 -1.96 8.38 -4.74
CA MET A 56 -0.67 8.12 -5.36
C MET A 56 -0.82 7.58 -6.79
N LYS A 57 -0.24 8.31 -7.74
CA LYS A 57 -0.20 7.95 -9.16
C LYS A 57 1.20 7.51 -9.60
N ASN A 58 1.24 6.67 -10.62
CA ASN A 58 2.46 6.36 -11.35
C ASN A 58 2.71 7.46 -12.41
N SER A 59 3.86 7.43 -13.07
CA SER A 59 4.23 8.43 -14.08
C SER A 59 3.30 8.48 -15.30
N LYS A 60 2.41 7.48 -15.47
CA LYS A 60 1.39 7.41 -16.53
C LYS A 60 0.01 7.89 -16.07
N GLY A 61 -0.10 8.43 -14.84
CA GLY A 61 -1.37 8.91 -14.26
C GLY A 61 -2.29 7.81 -13.70
N GLY A 62 -1.91 6.53 -13.81
CA GLY A 62 -2.64 5.41 -13.23
C GLY A 62 -2.41 5.26 -11.72
N PRO A 63 -3.27 4.52 -10.99
CA PRO A 63 -3.03 4.22 -9.57
C PRO A 63 -1.68 3.51 -9.41
N LYS A 64 -0.86 3.98 -8.46
CA LYS A 64 0.43 3.35 -8.14
C LYS A 64 0.30 2.25 -7.09
N CYS A 65 -0.55 2.46 -6.10
CA CYS A 65 -0.64 1.59 -4.93
C CYS A 65 -1.69 0.49 -5.12
N PRO A 66 -1.47 -0.73 -4.56
CA PRO A 66 -2.38 -1.86 -4.70
C PRO A 66 -3.73 -1.72 -3.97
#